data_AF-A0A060STH4-F1
#
_entry.id   AF-A0A060STH4-F1
#
_cell.length_a   1.000
_cell.length_b   1.000
_cell.length_c   1.000
_cell.angle_alpha   90.00
_cell.angle_beta   90.00
_cell.angle_gamma   90.00
#
_symmetry.space_group_name_H-M   'P 1'
#
loop_
_entity.id
_entity.type
_entity.pdbx_description
1 polymer ?
#
loop_
_entity_poly.entity_id
_entity_poly.type
_entity_poly.pdbx_seq_one_letter_code
_entity_poly.pdbx_strand_id
1 'polypeptide(L)'
;MLNGANPMRVTNILKIHSNQIVQAHTILKSVVHKYADKPVLVLGGRNDTVRKVAEGYGFKKAYTTLDVLAWKPEVWPFHDLTPEERASAKTPISAIFVFHDPRNWSLDIQIVIDLIRARGIIGGRYLDTPPPAEQQPLPHHRSSNGIEASEVPIELVFCNPDLLWKSDFPQPRLGQGAFREAFQAVYKALVGKTYPYVQYGKPTTATYRFAEKVLKDRLEELQGGHVERLPTVYMVGDNPESDIAGANGAGWPSILVRTGVYDPARGPPTHQPTYIADDVEEAVRWAIEREMGRKFQE
;
A
#
# COMPACT_ATOMS: atom_id res chain seq x y z
N MET A 1 6.86 -5.66 -14.06
CA MET A 1 7.68 -4.56 -14.63
C MET A 1 6.91 -3.27 -14.37
N LEU A 2 7.50 -2.28 -13.70
CA LEU A 2 6.87 -0.95 -13.53
C LEU A 2 7.71 0.03 -14.37
N ASN A 3 7.45 0.03 -15.68
CA ASN A 3 7.97 1.06 -16.57
C ASN A 3 7.07 2.28 -16.43
N GLY A 4 7.68 3.45 -16.22
CA GLY A 4 6.98 4.72 -16.19
C GLY A 4 6.07 4.88 -17.40
N ALA A 5 4.84 5.30 -17.12
CA ALA A 5 3.86 5.87 -18.04
C ALA A 5 4.06 5.51 -19.53
N ASN A 6 4.03 4.22 -19.84
CA ASN A 6 3.80 3.77 -21.20
C ASN A 6 2.35 3.27 -21.20
N PRO A 7 1.43 3.88 -21.98
CA PRO A 7 0.05 3.44 -22.01
C PRO A 7 0.03 1.95 -22.36
N MET A 8 -0.51 1.13 -21.45
CA MET A 8 -0.71 -0.29 -21.73
C MET A 8 -1.65 -0.37 -22.93
N ARG A 9 -1.10 -0.75 -24.10
CA ARG A 9 -1.86 -0.97 -25.33
C ARG A 9 -2.66 -2.26 -25.19
N VAL A 10 -3.83 -2.16 -24.56
CA VAL A 10 -4.91 -3.13 -24.76
C VAL A 10 -5.52 -2.75 -26.11
N THR A 11 -5.06 -3.41 -27.19
CA THR A 11 -5.65 -3.42 -28.54
C THR A 11 -6.25 -2.08 -29.02
N ASN A 12 -5.45 -1.19 -29.65
CA ASN A 12 -5.78 -0.04 -30.56
C ASN A 12 -7.15 0.72 -30.54
N ILE A 13 -8.07 0.49 -29.61
CA ILE A 13 -9.47 0.95 -29.67
C ILE A 13 -9.83 1.77 -28.42
N LEU A 14 -9.15 1.61 -27.28
CA LEU A 14 -9.43 2.35 -26.04
C LEU A 14 -8.15 2.88 -25.38
N LYS A 15 -8.07 4.21 -25.23
CA LYS A 15 -6.98 4.87 -24.51
C LYS A 15 -7.36 4.97 -23.03
N ILE A 16 -6.64 4.24 -22.16
CA ILE A 16 -6.79 4.34 -20.70
C ILE A 16 -5.88 5.46 -20.20
N HIS A 17 -6.48 6.49 -19.59
CA HIS A 17 -5.77 7.60 -18.99
C HIS A 17 -5.37 7.31 -17.54
N SER A 18 -4.31 7.95 -17.05
CA SER A 18 -3.81 7.75 -15.68
C SER A 18 -4.82 8.15 -14.60
N ASN A 19 -5.74 9.07 -14.88
CA ASN A 19 -6.86 9.44 -14.00
C ASN A 19 -7.95 8.35 -13.91
N GLN A 20 -7.89 7.31 -14.74
CA GLN A 20 -8.78 6.14 -14.67
C GLN A 20 -8.18 4.98 -13.88
N ILE A 21 -6.95 5.13 -13.36
CA ILE A 21 -6.22 4.06 -12.68
C ILE A 21 -6.02 4.43 -11.21
N VAL A 22 -6.61 3.61 -10.33
CA VAL A 22 -6.35 3.65 -8.88
C VAL A 22 -5.58 2.40 -8.49
N GLN A 23 -4.31 2.58 -8.13
CA GLN A 23 -3.49 1.52 -7.56
C GLN A 23 -3.57 1.56 -6.03
N ALA A 24 -3.12 0.49 -5.38
CA ALA A 24 -3.07 0.36 -3.91
C ALA A 24 -2.52 1.63 -3.22
N HIS A 25 -1.41 2.16 -3.72
CA HIS A 25 -0.74 3.34 -3.15
C HIS A 25 -1.30 4.68 -3.63
N THR A 26 -2.21 4.74 -4.62
CA THR A 26 -2.72 6.02 -5.16
C THR A 26 -3.44 6.84 -4.10
N ILE A 27 -4.07 6.19 -3.12
CA ILE A 27 -4.70 6.86 -1.97
C ILE A 27 -3.72 7.70 -1.15
N LEU A 28 -2.41 7.44 -1.21
CA LEU A 28 -1.41 8.22 -0.48
C LEU A 28 -1.37 9.69 -0.92
N LYS A 29 -1.87 10.03 -2.12
CA LYS A 29 -2.11 11.42 -2.53
C LYS A 29 -3.02 12.18 -1.56
N SER A 30 -3.91 11.49 -0.85
CA SER A 30 -4.80 12.10 0.15
C SER A 30 -4.09 12.48 1.45
N VAL A 31 -2.93 11.89 1.76
CA VAL A 31 -2.20 12.11 3.02
C VAL A 31 -0.84 12.78 2.82
N VAL A 32 -0.38 12.93 1.58
CA VAL A 32 0.94 13.50 1.26
C VAL A 32 1.18 14.87 1.89
N HIS A 33 0.14 15.70 2.02
CA HIS A 33 0.22 17.03 2.65
C HIS A 33 0.75 16.97 4.10
N LYS A 34 0.63 15.84 4.80
CA LYS A 34 1.13 15.65 6.17
C LYS A 34 2.65 15.39 6.24
N TYR A 35 3.25 14.95 5.13
CA TYR A 35 4.65 14.49 5.05
C TYR A 35 5.44 15.09 3.89
N ALA A 36 4.88 16.01 3.11
CA ALA A 36 5.49 16.51 1.88
C ALA A 36 6.95 16.96 2.06
N ASP A 37 7.25 17.67 3.15
CA ASP A 37 8.58 18.17 3.49
C ASP A 37 9.34 17.33 4.53
N LYS A 38 8.75 16.20 4.95
CA LYS A 38 9.32 15.28 5.95
C LYS A 38 10.03 14.11 5.26
N PRO A 39 11.19 13.65 5.77
CA PRO A 39 11.83 12.41 5.34
C PRO A 39 10.89 11.22 5.56
N VAL A 40 10.63 10.42 4.54
CA VAL A 40 9.80 9.21 4.63
C VAL A 40 10.54 8.03 4.01
N LEU A 41 10.37 6.84 4.58
CA LEU A 41 10.81 5.61 3.94
C LEU A 41 9.67 5.07 3.08
N VAL A 42 9.95 4.75 1.82
CA VAL A 42 9.01 4.13 0.89
C VAL A 42 9.53 2.76 0.48
N LEU A 43 8.67 1.74 0.60
CA LEU A 43 8.99 0.34 0.34
C LEU A 43 8.17 -0.22 -0.82
N GLY A 44 8.74 -1.21 -1.49
CA GLY A 44 8.10 -1.90 -2.61
C GLY A 44 8.60 -1.46 -3.97
N GLY A 45 8.18 -2.18 -5.01
CA GLY A 45 8.54 -1.86 -6.40
C GLY A 45 9.89 -2.46 -6.82
N ARG A 46 10.48 -1.92 -7.88
CA ARG A 46 11.80 -2.33 -8.40
C ARG A 46 12.69 -1.09 -8.41
N ASN A 47 13.88 -1.21 -7.82
CA ASN A 47 14.88 -0.14 -7.79
C ASN A 47 14.25 1.18 -7.31
N ASP A 48 14.61 2.29 -7.95
CA ASP A 48 14.16 3.64 -7.62
C ASP A 48 12.71 3.98 -8.08
N THR A 49 11.99 3.06 -8.72
CA THR A 49 10.66 3.36 -9.27
C THR A 49 9.67 3.80 -8.19
N VAL A 50 9.74 3.22 -6.99
CA VAL A 50 8.84 3.60 -5.89
C VAL A 50 9.09 5.02 -5.40
N ARG A 51 10.36 5.48 -5.38
CA ARG A 51 10.70 6.85 -5.01
C ARG A 51 10.07 7.82 -5.99
N LYS A 52 10.22 7.58 -7.30
CA LYS A 52 9.64 8.41 -8.35
C LYS A 52 8.12 8.50 -8.28
N VAL A 53 7.45 7.40 -7.91
CA VAL A 53 6.00 7.41 -7.66
C VAL A 53 5.65 8.26 -6.44
N ALA A 54 6.38 8.12 -5.33
CA ALA A 54 6.17 8.93 -4.13
C ALA A 54 6.41 10.43 -4.40
N GLU A 55 7.50 10.78 -5.08
CA GLU A 55 7.80 12.15 -5.50
C GLU A 55 6.71 12.71 -6.41
N GLY A 56 6.22 11.91 -7.36
CA GLY A 56 5.08 12.27 -8.22
C GLY A 56 3.77 12.47 -7.46
N TYR A 57 3.65 11.97 -6.22
CA TYR A 57 2.52 12.26 -5.33
C TYR A 57 2.74 13.51 -4.47
N GLY A 58 3.99 13.98 -4.35
CA GLY A 58 4.36 15.18 -3.57
C GLY A 58 5.25 14.91 -2.35
N PHE A 59 5.74 13.68 -2.15
CA PHE A 59 6.74 13.40 -1.10
C PHE A 59 8.11 13.91 -1.57
N LYS A 60 8.56 15.07 -1.05
CA LYS A 60 9.80 15.72 -1.52
C LYS A 60 11.08 15.10 -0.96
N LYS A 61 10.95 14.26 0.07
CA LYS A 61 12.07 13.59 0.77
C LYS A 61 11.78 12.10 0.94
N ALA A 62 11.56 11.40 -0.16
CA ALA A 62 11.34 9.96 -0.17
C ALA A 62 12.68 9.21 -0.22
N TYR A 63 12.84 8.24 0.69
CA TYR A 63 14.00 7.36 0.80
C TYR A 63 13.58 5.90 0.65
N THR A 64 14.48 5.04 0.19
CA THR A 64 14.27 3.59 0.05
C THR A 64 15.22 2.82 0.97
N THR A 65 14.99 1.51 1.16
CA THR A 65 15.90 0.65 1.93
C THR A 65 17.29 0.52 1.31
N LEU A 66 17.40 0.78 0.01
CA LEU A 66 18.68 0.83 -0.70
C LEU A 66 19.51 2.05 -0.27
N ASP A 67 18.89 3.21 0.00
CA ASP A 67 19.58 4.40 0.52
C ASP A 67 20.19 4.12 1.91
N VAL A 68 19.41 3.44 2.75
CA VAL A 68 19.84 3.08 4.10
C VAL A 68 21.06 2.18 4.06
N LEU A 69 20.99 1.15 3.21
CA LEU A 69 22.06 0.19 3.03
C LEU A 69 23.30 0.83 2.42
N ALA A 70 23.11 1.76 1.48
CA ALA A 70 24.17 2.56 0.88
C ALA A 70 24.94 3.44 1.84
N TRP A 71 24.23 4.04 2.78
CA TRP A 71 24.86 4.82 3.81
C TRP A 71 25.64 3.94 4.82
N LYS A 72 25.09 2.78 5.18
CA LYS A 72 25.65 1.84 6.19
C LYS A 72 25.50 0.38 5.73
N PRO A 73 26.44 -0.15 4.95
CA PRO A 73 26.36 -1.53 4.46
C PRO A 73 26.24 -2.58 5.58
N GLU A 74 26.77 -2.27 6.78
CA GLU A 74 26.73 -3.14 7.94
C GLU A 74 25.33 -3.32 8.54
N VAL A 75 24.35 -2.47 8.19
CA VAL A 75 22.94 -2.66 8.57
C VAL A 75 22.41 -3.99 8.04
N TRP A 76 22.88 -4.42 6.87
CA TRP A 76 22.55 -5.72 6.30
C TRP A 76 23.71 -6.24 5.43
N PRO A 77 24.68 -6.96 6.02
CA PRO A 77 25.94 -7.30 5.35
C PRO A 77 25.81 -8.40 4.27
N PHE A 78 24.59 -8.77 3.89
CA PHE A 78 24.30 -9.83 2.93
C PHE A 78 23.80 -9.31 1.57
N HIS A 79 23.99 -8.02 1.27
CA HIS A 79 23.59 -7.41 -0.01
C HIS A 79 24.63 -6.41 -0.52
N ASP A 80 25.09 -6.63 -1.75
CA ASP A 80 26.05 -5.77 -2.45
C ASP A 80 25.32 -4.70 -3.30
N LEU A 81 25.69 -3.44 -3.09
CA LEU A 81 25.04 -2.29 -3.73
C LEU A 81 25.66 -1.87 -5.06
N THR A 82 24.83 -1.42 -6.00
CA THR A 82 25.26 -0.76 -7.23
C THR A 82 25.76 0.68 -6.97
N PRO A 83 26.50 1.29 -7.92
CA PRO A 83 26.95 2.69 -7.80
C PRO A 83 25.82 3.71 -7.61
N GLU A 84 24.68 3.49 -8.28
CA GLU A 84 23.49 4.35 -8.19
C GLU A 84 22.83 4.29 -6.81
N GLU A 85 22.93 3.16 -6.12
CA GLU A 85 22.31 2.96 -4.82
C GLU A 85 23.06 3.71 -3.70
N ARG A 86 24.36 4.03 -3.88
CA ARG A 86 25.25 4.60 -2.85
C ARG A 86 24.94 6.05 -2.38
N ALA A 87 23.97 6.74 -2.97
CA ALA A 87 23.72 8.16 -2.69
C ALA A 87 22.61 8.39 -1.64
N SER A 88 23.00 8.90 -0.44
CA SER A 88 22.17 9.35 0.72
C SER A 88 21.70 8.25 1.70
N ALA A 89 21.39 8.44 3.00
CA ALA A 89 21.06 9.64 3.80
C ALA A 89 21.41 9.52 5.32
N LYS A 90 21.55 10.67 6.01
CA LYS A 90 21.82 10.80 7.47
C LYS A 90 20.63 11.42 8.25
N THR A 91 19.41 11.38 7.70
CA THR A 91 18.27 12.17 8.20
C THR A 91 17.21 11.29 8.89
N PRO A 92 16.61 11.73 10.02
CA PRO A 92 15.55 10.97 10.70
C PRO A 92 14.30 10.77 9.82
N ILE A 93 13.86 9.52 9.68
CA ILE A 93 12.62 9.14 8.98
C ILE A 93 11.40 9.44 9.87
N SER A 94 10.38 10.09 9.30
CA SER A 94 9.16 10.49 10.01
C SER A 94 8.00 9.51 9.85
N ALA A 95 7.97 8.72 8.76
CA ALA A 95 6.94 7.72 8.49
C ALA A 95 7.45 6.69 7.47
N ILE A 96 6.82 5.53 7.45
CA ILE A 96 7.14 4.39 6.58
C ILE A 96 5.89 4.02 5.77
N PHE A 97 6.01 3.98 4.45
CA PHE A 97 4.93 3.64 3.53
C PHE A 97 5.31 2.44 2.67
N VAL A 98 4.55 1.36 2.80
CA VAL A 98 4.68 0.16 1.96
C VAL A 98 3.77 0.32 0.74
N PHE A 99 4.31 0.90 -0.33
CA PHE A 99 3.56 1.19 -1.56
C PHE A 99 3.15 -0.10 -2.28
N HIS A 100 4.07 -1.06 -2.34
CA HIS A 100 3.92 -2.33 -3.06
C HIS A 100 4.67 -3.44 -2.30
N ASP A 101 4.46 -4.71 -2.65
CA ASP A 101 5.26 -5.84 -2.20
C ASP A 101 6.77 -5.54 -2.26
N PRO A 102 7.46 -5.55 -1.10
CA PRO A 102 8.90 -5.43 -1.04
C PRO A 102 9.58 -6.69 -1.60
N ARG A 103 10.81 -6.53 -2.09
CA ARG A 103 11.53 -7.59 -2.83
C ARG A 103 12.56 -8.33 -1.99
N ASN A 104 13.04 -7.71 -0.92
CA ASN A 104 13.99 -8.31 0.00
C ASN A 104 13.41 -8.21 1.41
N TRP A 105 12.49 -9.11 1.74
CA TRP A 105 11.73 -9.05 3.00
C TRP A 105 12.63 -9.00 4.22
N SER A 106 13.77 -9.70 4.23
CA SER A 106 14.72 -9.63 5.32
C SER A 106 15.30 -8.23 5.52
N LEU A 107 15.80 -7.60 4.45
CA LEU A 107 16.35 -6.24 4.49
C LEU A 107 15.27 -5.23 4.89
N ASP A 108 14.11 -5.32 4.25
CA ASP A 108 13.02 -4.39 4.45
C ASP A 108 12.46 -4.50 5.89
N ILE A 109 12.28 -5.72 6.41
CA ILE A 109 11.86 -5.94 7.81
C ILE A 109 12.92 -5.42 8.79
N GLN A 110 14.20 -5.72 8.58
CA GLN A 110 15.28 -5.27 9.47
C GLN A 110 15.30 -3.73 9.58
N ILE A 111 15.30 -3.02 8.44
CA ILE A 111 15.34 -1.55 8.42
C ILE A 111 14.08 -0.95 9.06
N VAL A 112 12.90 -1.52 8.83
CA VAL A 112 11.66 -1.04 9.46
C VAL A 112 11.72 -1.21 10.98
N ILE A 113 12.22 -2.35 11.47
CA ILE A 113 12.42 -2.58 12.90
C ILE A 113 13.40 -1.57 13.48
N ASP A 114 14.54 -1.35 12.82
CA ASP A 114 15.57 -0.41 13.27
C ASP A 114 15.02 0.99 13.42
N LEU A 115 14.33 1.48 12.38
CA LEU A 115 13.71 2.79 12.37
C LEU A 115 12.66 2.93 13.47
N ILE A 116 11.79 1.93 13.66
CA ILE A 116 10.78 1.99 14.70
C ILE A 116 11.42 2.05 16.09
N ARG A 117 12.39 1.18 16.37
CA ARG A 117 13.02 1.07 17.70
C ARG A 117 13.96 2.23 18.00
N ALA A 118 14.50 2.89 16.97
CA ALA A 118 15.36 4.07 17.07
C ALA A 118 14.64 5.40 16.72
N ARG A 119 13.30 5.43 16.71
CA ARG A 119 12.48 6.64 16.42
C ARG A 119 12.89 7.40 15.16
N GLY A 120 13.04 6.66 14.07
CA GLY A 120 13.36 7.19 12.76
C GLY A 120 14.85 7.42 12.52
N ILE A 121 15.70 7.25 13.54
CA ILE A 121 17.15 7.45 13.43
C ILE A 121 17.79 6.14 12.97
N ILE A 122 18.20 6.09 11.70
CA ILE A 122 18.94 4.93 11.18
C ILE A 122 20.27 4.80 11.93
N GLY A 123 20.57 3.59 12.42
CA GLY A 123 21.75 3.34 13.25
C GLY A 123 21.69 3.97 14.65
N GLY A 124 20.53 4.54 15.02
CA GLY A 124 20.28 5.01 16.36
C GLY A 124 20.14 3.86 17.35
N ARG A 125 20.37 4.15 18.63
CA ARG A 125 20.18 3.16 19.69
C ARG A 125 18.71 2.82 19.86
N TYR A 126 18.41 1.54 20.02
CA TYR A 126 17.07 1.09 20.34
C TYR A 126 16.63 1.59 21.72
N LEU A 127 15.53 2.33 21.76
CA LEU A 127 15.05 2.98 22.97
C LEU A 127 14.20 2.06 23.87
N ASP A 128 13.84 0.89 23.37
CA ASP A 128 13.19 -0.18 24.13
C ASP A 128 14.20 -1.16 24.76
N THR A 129 15.50 -0.98 24.54
CA THR A 129 16.56 -1.72 25.23
C THR A 129 17.14 -0.91 26.39
N PRO A 130 17.26 -1.52 27.60
CA PRO A 130 17.98 -0.90 28.70
C PRO A 130 19.40 -0.51 28.26
N PRO A 131 19.97 0.59 28.77
CA PRO A 131 21.38 0.87 28.55
C PRO A 131 22.23 -0.30 29.03
N PRO A 132 23.37 -0.59 28.36
CA PRO A 132 24.45 -1.34 29.00
C PRO A 132 24.67 -0.79 30.41
N ALA A 133 24.93 -1.65 31.39
CA ALA A 133 25.03 -1.25 32.80
C ALA A 133 25.98 -0.06 33.01
N GLU A 134 27.03 0.04 32.19
CA GLU A 134 28.04 1.10 32.18
C GLU A 134 27.54 2.47 31.67
N GLN A 135 26.38 2.53 31.02
CA GLN A 135 25.75 3.73 30.44
C GLN A 135 24.40 4.06 31.09
N GLN A 136 24.05 3.39 32.19
CA GLN A 136 22.86 3.77 32.96
C GLN A 136 23.15 5.11 33.65
N PRO A 137 22.35 6.17 33.41
CA PRO A 137 22.55 7.43 34.10
C PRO A 137 22.37 7.21 35.60
N LEU A 138 23.29 7.73 36.40
CA LEU A 138 23.10 7.88 37.84
C LEU A 138 21.75 8.59 38.09
N PRO A 139 21.01 8.28 39.17
CA PRO A 139 19.60 8.68 39.38
C PRO A 139 19.25 10.18 39.26
N HIS A 140 20.23 11.07 39.08
CA HIS A 140 20.07 12.52 39.18
C HIS A 140 20.59 13.36 38.00
N HIS A 141 21.01 12.76 36.88
CA HIS A 141 21.40 13.54 35.69
C HIS A 141 20.43 13.35 34.52
N ARG A 142 19.34 14.13 34.52
CA ARG A 142 18.60 14.41 33.27
C ARG A 142 19.30 15.58 32.57
N SER A 143 20.11 15.28 31.56
CA SER A 143 20.70 16.33 30.71
C SER A 143 19.64 16.91 29.77
N SER A 144 19.44 18.21 29.86
CA SER A 144 18.53 19.05 29.07
C SER A 144 19.12 19.42 27.70
N ASN A 145 19.47 18.43 26.86
CA ASN A 145 19.91 18.66 25.48
C ASN A 145 18.88 18.14 24.46
N GLY A 146 17.69 18.73 24.49
CA GLY A 146 17.18 19.50 23.35
C GLY A 146 16.85 18.85 22.01
N ILE A 147 16.61 17.54 21.92
CA ILE A 147 15.65 17.02 20.95
C ILE A 147 14.61 16.26 21.77
N GLU A 148 13.49 16.91 22.08
CA GLU A 148 12.30 16.22 22.57
C GLU A 148 11.85 15.28 21.44
N ALA A 149 12.38 14.06 21.47
CA ALA A 149 11.96 13.00 20.57
C ALA A 149 10.48 12.78 20.83
N SER A 150 9.66 13.15 19.84
CA SER A 150 8.21 12.98 19.87
C SER A 150 7.86 11.61 20.46
N GLU A 151 6.97 11.59 21.45
CA GLU A 151 6.39 10.34 21.99
C GLU A 151 5.54 9.61 20.95
N VAL A 152 5.29 10.24 19.79
CA VAL A 152 4.48 9.68 18.70
C VAL A 152 5.29 8.59 17.99
N PRO A 153 4.76 7.35 17.92
CA PRO A 153 5.42 6.26 17.19
C PRO A 153 5.53 6.58 15.70
N ILE A 154 6.58 6.05 15.05
CA ILE A 154 6.75 6.15 13.59
C ILE A 154 5.54 5.53 12.90
N GLU A 155 4.83 6.30 12.09
CA GLU A 155 3.65 5.80 11.40
C GLU A 155 4.07 4.79 10.32
N LEU A 156 3.46 3.60 10.36
CA LEU A 156 3.67 2.52 9.40
C LEU A 156 2.38 2.30 8.62
N VAL A 157 2.44 2.46 7.30
CA VAL A 157 1.28 2.37 6.41
C VAL A 157 1.47 1.28 5.38
N PHE A 158 0.52 0.35 5.28
CA PHE A 158 0.46 -0.67 4.22
C PHE A 158 -0.64 -0.30 3.22
N CYS A 159 -0.36 -0.41 1.93
CA CYS A 159 -1.29 -0.01 0.86
C CYS A 159 -2.14 -1.15 0.29
N ASN A 160 -1.80 -2.41 0.57
CA ASN A 160 -2.54 -3.58 0.10
C ASN A 160 -2.60 -4.65 1.21
N PRO A 161 -3.81 -5.10 1.64
CA PRO A 161 -3.93 -6.11 2.69
C PRO A 161 -3.92 -7.54 2.16
N ASP A 162 -3.94 -7.74 0.83
CA ASP A 162 -4.11 -9.07 0.23
C ASP A 162 -2.97 -10.01 0.65
N LEU A 163 -3.34 -11.12 1.32
CA LEU A 163 -2.41 -12.19 1.66
C LEU A 163 -1.93 -12.94 0.41
N LEU A 164 -2.86 -13.18 -0.51
CA LEU A 164 -2.66 -13.94 -1.73
C LEU A 164 -3.12 -13.15 -2.95
N TRP A 165 -2.43 -13.32 -4.07
CA TRP A 165 -2.82 -12.76 -5.36
C TRP A 165 -2.56 -13.74 -6.51
N LYS A 166 -3.24 -13.53 -7.64
CA LYS A 166 -3.09 -14.36 -8.85
C LYS A 166 -2.01 -13.79 -9.77
N SER A 167 -0.99 -14.60 -10.05
CA SER A 167 0.00 -14.35 -11.11
C SER A 167 -0.14 -15.39 -12.23
N ASP A 168 0.77 -15.37 -13.20
CA ASP A 168 0.88 -16.39 -14.26
C ASP A 168 1.19 -17.81 -13.71
N PHE A 169 1.53 -17.92 -12.42
CA PHE A 169 1.74 -19.21 -11.78
C PHE A 169 0.39 -19.90 -11.48
N PRO A 170 0.29 -21.25 -11.56
CA PRO A 170 -0.99 -21.93 -11.34
C PRO A 170 -1.57 -21.67 -9.95
N GLN A 171 -0.73 -21.67 -8.91
CA GLN A 171 -1.14 -21.42 -7.53
C GLN A 171 -0.99 -19.93 -7.14
N PRO A 172 -1.89 -19.38 -6.29
CA PRO A 172 -1.77 -18.02 -5.77
C PRO A 172 -0.40 -17.76 -5.12
N ARG A 173 0.12 -16.54 -5.25
CA ARG A 173 1.40 -16.09 -4.68
C ARG A 173 1.15 -15.20 -3.47
N LEU A 174 2.13 -15.11 -2.58
CA LEU A 174 2.08 -14.19 -1.44
C LEU A 174 2.06 -12.74 -1.93
N GLY A 175 1.18 -11.93 -1.32
CA GLY A 175 1.07 -10.49 -1.53
C GLY A 175 1.55 -9.68 -0.34
N GLN A 176 1.19 -8.39 -0.31
CA GLN A 176 1.69 -7.45 0.68
C GLN A 176 1.15 -7.77 2.09
N GLY A 177 -0.04 -8.37 2.18
CA GLY A 177 -0.58 -8.87 3.43
C GLY A 177 0.36 -9.89 4.07
N ALA A 178 1.00 -10.76 3.28
CA ALA A 178 1.96 -11.73 3.80
C ALA A 178 3.25 -11.07 4.29
N PHE A 179 3.72 -10.01 3.62
CA PHE A 179 4.84 -9.20 4.09
C PHE A 179 4.51 -8.56 5.45
N ARG A 180 3.30 -8.00 5.59
CA ARG A 180 2.81 -7.43 6.85
C ARG A 180 2.80 -8.48 7.97
N GLU A 181 2.27 -9.68 7.72
CA GLU A 181 2.27 -10.77 8.71
C GLU A 181 3.70 -11.17 9.12
N ALA A 182 4.62 -11.29 8.16
CA ALA A 182 6.02 -11.59 8.43
C ALA A 182 6.68 -10.51 9.29
N PHE A 183 6.49 -9.23 8.96
CA PHE A 183 6.96 -8.11 9.76
C PHE A 183 6.40 -8.15 11.19
N GLN A 184 5.09 -8.31 11.35
CA GLN A 184 4.44 -8.33 12.66
C GLN A 184 4.95 -9.49 13.53
N ALA A 185 5.15 -10.67 12.93
CA ALA A 185 5.68 -11.83 13.63
C ALA A 185 7.12 -11.60 14.14
N VAL A 186 8.01 -11.09 13.27
CA VAL A 186 9.40 -10.79 13.64
C VAL A 186 9.45 -9.68 14.69
N TYR A 187 8.70 -8.60 14.51
CA TYR A 187 8.64 -7.50 15.47
C TYR A 187 8.13 -7.98 16.84
N LYS A 188 7.08 -8.81 16.87
CA LYS A 188 6.56 -9.40 18.10
C LYS A 188 7.57 -10.32 18.78
N ALA A 189 8.32 -11.11 18.03
CA ALA A 189 9.37 -11.97 18.58
C ALA A 189 10.50 -11.16 19.26
N LEU A 190 10.82 -9.98 18.73
CA LEU A 190 11.88 -9.11 19.26
C LEU A 190 11.42 -8.18 20.39
N VAL A 191 10.19 -7.66 20.32
CA VAL A 191 9.68 -6.58 21.20
C VAL A 191 8.58 -7.08 22.15
N GLY A 192 8.08 -8.30 21.96
CA GLY A 192 7.03 -8.91 22.78
C GLY A 192 5.60 -8.51 22.42
N LYS A 193 5.41 -7.60 21.47
CA LYS A 193 4.10 -7.11 21.01
C LYS A 193 4.11 -6.79 19.52
N THR A 194 2.94 -6.74 18.90
CA THR A 194 2.76 -6.26 17.52
C THR A 194 2.94 -4.74 17.44
N TYR A 195 3.29 -4.23 16.26
CA TYR A 195 3.40 -2.79 16.01
C TYR A 195 2.10 -2.23 15.41
N PRO A 196 1.57 -1.08 15.89
CA PRO A 196 0.40 -0.46 15.29
C PRO A 196 0.69 0.01 13.85
N TYR A 197 -0.29 -0.13 12.96
CA TYR A 197 -0.16 0.29 11.57
C TYR A 197 -1.48 0.81 11.00
N VAL A 198 -1.40 1.58 9.93
CA VAL A 198 -2.53 1.98 9.10
C VAL A 198 -2.60 1.05 7.89
N GLN A 199 -3.79 0.54 7.60
CA GLN A 199 -4.05 -0.26 6.41
C GLN A 199 -4.89 0.53 5.41
N TYR A 200 -4.40 0.60 4.18
CA TYR A 200 -5.16 0.95 2.99
C TYR A 200 -5.24 -0.25 2.03
N GLY A 201 -5.98 -0.07 0.94
CA GLY A 201 -6.30 -1.12 -0.02
C GLY A 201 -7.71 -1.65 0.23
N LYS A 202 -8.28 -2.34 -0.76
CA LYS A 202 -9.55 -3.05 -0.59
C LYS A 202 -9.38 -4.12 0.51
N PRO A 203 -10.36 -4.38 1.38
CA PRO A 203 -11.74 -3.88 1.36
C PRO A 203 -11.94 -2.59 2.18
N THR A 204 -10.89 -1.82 2.51
CA THR A 204 -11.02 -0.70 3.45
C THR A 204 -11.95 0.40 2.95
N THR A 205 -12.78 0.94 3.84
CA THR A 205 -13.69 2.06 3.54
C THR A 205 -12.94 3.28 3.00
N ALA A 206 -11.73 3.55 3.49
CA ALA A 206 -10.91 4.66 3.02
C ALA A 206 -10.57 4.52 1.53
N THR A 207 -10.23 3.31 1.07
CA THR A 207 -9.94 3.03 -0.34
C THR A 207 -11.17 3.19 -1.22
N TYR A 208 -12.35 2.71 -0.79
CA TYR A 208 -13.57 2.88 -1.57
C TYR A 208 -14.02 4.35 -1.65
N ARG A 209 -13.96 5.11 -0.54
CA ARG A 209 -14.23 6.56 -0.56
C ARG A 209 -13.28 7.33 -1.47
N PHE A 210 -12.00 6.93 -1.49
CA PHE A 210 -11.03 7.53 -2.40
C PHE A 210 -11.36 7.19 -3.87
N ALA A 211 -11.71 5.94 -4.17
CA ALA A 211 -12.12 5.52 -5.50
C ALA A 211 -13.41 6.25 -5.95
N GLU A 212 -14.38 6.40 -5.06
CA GLU A 212 -15.60 7.17 -5.28
C GLU A 212 -15.31 8.62 -5.68
N LYS A 213 -14.40 9.29 -4.96
CA LYS A 213 -13.95 10.63 -5.32
C LYS A 213 -13.29 10.67 -6.70
N VAL A 214 -12.40 9.72 -7.01
CA VAL A 214 -11.74 9.65 -8.33
C VAL A 214 -12.75 9.44 -9.45
N LEU A 215 -13.75 8.56 -9.25
CA LEU A 215 -14.83 8.33 -10.21
C LEU A 215 -15.68 9.59 -10.41
N LYS A 216 -15.99 10.31 -9.32
CA LYS A 216 -16.73 11.58 -9.39
C LYS A 216 -15.96 12.63 -10.17
N ASP A 217 -14.70 12.88 -9.80
CA ASP A 217 -13.83 13.85 -10.48
C ASP A 217 -13.74 13.54 -11.99
N ARG A 218 -13.68 12.25 -12.37
CA ARG A 218 -13.66 11.82 -13.77
C ARG A 218 -14.98 12.04 -14.50
N LEU A 219 -16.12 11.80 -13.86
CA LEU A 219 -17.43 12.04 -14.46
C LEU A 219 -17.67 13.54 -14.66
N GLU A 220 -17.27 14.37 -13.70
CA GLU A 220 -17.34 15.84 -13.84
C GLU A 220 -16.52 16.34 -15.02
N GLU A 221 -15.30 15.79 -15.21
CA GLU A 221 -14.46 16.09 -16.38
C GLU A 221 -15.12 15.69 -17.71
N LEU A 222 -15.75 14.50 -17.76
CA LEU A 222 -16.41 14.00 -18.96
C LEU A 222 -17.69 14.75 -19.32
N GLN A 223 -18.44 15.22 -18.32
CA GLN A 223 -19.72 15.91 -18.51
C GLN A 223 -19.55 17.44 -18.63
N GLY A 224 -18.39 17.98 -18.25
CA GLY A 224 -18.15 19.44 -18.24
C GLY A 224 -18.98 20.18 -17.18
N GLY A 225 -19.37 19.50 -16.10
CA GLY A 225 -20.27 20.03 -15.08
C GLY A 225 -20.22 19.26 -13.78
N HIS A 226 -20.86 19.80 -12.73
CA HIS A 226 -20.91 19.16 -11.42
C HIS A 226 -21.78 17.90 -11.43
N VAL A 227 -21.29 16.85 -10.79
CA VAL A 227 -22.04 15.59 -10.60
C VAL A 227 -22.60 15.58 -9.19
N GLU A 228 -23.90 15.80 -9.03
CA GLU A 228 -24.53 15.78 -7.69
C GLU A 228 -24.45 14.38 -7.06
N ARG A 229 -24.76 13.33 -7.83
CA ARG A 229 -24.78 11.95 -7.38
C ARG A 229 -24.11 11.04 -8.41
N LEU A 230 -23.29 10.11 -7.92
CA LEU A 230 -22.70 9.08 -8.75
C LEU A 230 -23.78 8.12 -9.29
N PRO A 231 -23.66 7.66 -10.55
CA PRO A 231 -24.46 6.55 -11.05
C PRO A 231 -24.15 5.26 -10.27
N THR A 232 -24.95 4.22 -10.49
CA THR A 232 -24.67 2.88 -9.94
C THR A 232 -23.24 2.45 -10.31
N VAL A 233 -22.39 2.21 -9.31
CA VAL A 233 -21.02 1.73 -9.51
C VAL A 233 -20.98 0.23 -9.27
N TYR A 234 -20.59 -0.53 -10.30
CA TYR A 234 -20.41 -1.97 -10.20
C TYR A 234 -18.93 -2.28 -9.95
N MET A 235 -18.63 -3.00 -8.87
CA MET A 235 -17.30 -3.55 -8.62
C MET A 235 -17.20 -4.93 -9.23
N VAL A 236 -16.32 -5.11 -10.22
CA VAL A 236 -15.99 -6.42 -10.82
C VAL A 236 -14.63 -6.86 -10.29
N GLY A 237 -14.55 -8.05 -9.69
CA GLY A 237 -13.30 -8.56 -9.14
C GLY A 237 -13.33 -10.06 -8.86
N ASP A 238 -12.17 -10.63 -8.55
CA ASP A 238 -11.95 -12.07 -8.45
C ASP A 238 -11.69 -12.54 -7.01
N ASN A 239 -11.52 -11.62 -6.06
CA ASN A 239 -11.18 -11.94 -4.67
C ASN A 239 -12.35 -11.60 -3.72
N PRO A 240 -13.04 -12.60 -3.14
CA PRO A 240 -14.13 -12.38 -2.20
C PRO A 240 -13.76 -11.53 -0.99
N GLU A 241 -12.57 -11.71 -0.41
CA GLU A 241 -12.12 -10.98 0.78
C GLU A 241 -11.70 -9.53 0.51
N SER A 242 -11.52 -9.17 -0.77
CA SER A 242 -11.00 -7.87 -1.20
C SER A 242 -12.04 -7.10 -2.00
N ASP A 243 -12.36 -7.57 -3.20
CA ASP A 243 -13.27 -6.89 -4.13
C ASP A 243 -14.72 -6.92 -3.65
N ILE A 244 -15.18 -8.10 -3.28
CA ILE A 244 -16.60 -8.34 -2.95
C ILE A 244 -16.91 -7.78 -1.57
N ALA A 245 -16.09 -8.10 -0.57
CA ALA A 245 -16.20 -7.53 0.77
C ALA A 245 -16.19 -5.99 0.73
N GLY A 246 -15.27 -5.40 -0.02
CA GLY A 246 -15.13 -3.95 -0.12
C GLY A 246 -16.32 -3.28 -0.80
N ALA A 247 -16.80 -3.85 -1.90
CA ALA A 247 -17.96 -3.32 -2.62
C ALA A 247 -19.24 -3.43 -1.80
N ASN A 248 -19.45 -4.58 -1.14
CA ASN A 248 -20.59 -4.78 -0.24
C ASN A 248 -20.56 -3.75 0.91
N GLY A 249 -19.38 -3.52 1.50
CA GLY A 249 -19.20 -2.51 2.55
C GLY A 249 -19.40 -1.06 2.07
N ALA A 250 -19.17 -0.79 0.79
CA ALA A 250 -19.44 0.50 0.16
C ALA A 250 -20.88 0.64 -0.37
N GLY A 251 -21.70 -0.41 -0.29
CA GLY A 251 -23.04 -0.44 -0.88
C GLY A 251 -23.04 -0.49 -2.41
N TRP A 252 -21.94 -0.89 -3.03
CA TRP A 252 -21.81 -1.05 -4.47
C TRP A 252 -22.21 -2.46 -4.89
N PRO A 253 -23.02 -2.64 -5.95
CA PRO A 253 -23.21 -3.95 -6.56
C PRO A 253 -21.87 -4.60 -6.90
N SER A 254 -21.69 -5.84 -6.44
CA SER A 254 -20.46 -6.60 -6.58
C SER A 254 -20.65 -7.76 -7.54
N ILE A 255 -19.72 -7.93 -8.48
CA ILE A 255 -19.72 -9.03 -9.45
C ILE A 255 -18.42 -9.81 -9.28
N LEU A 256 -18.55 -11.07 -8.88
CA LEU A 256 -17.42 -11.97 -8.70
C LEU A 256 -17.13 -12.74 -9.99
N VAL A 257 -15.92 -12.63 -10.52
CA VAL A 257 -15.48 -13.40 -11.70
C VAL A 257 -14.71 -14.67 -11.30
N ARG A 258 -14.73 -15.70 -12.15
CA ARG A 258 -14.06 -17.00 -11.92
C ARG A 258 -12.66 -17.10 -12.51
N THR A 259 -12.13 -16.01 -13.06
CA THR A 259 -10.85 -15.97 -13.78
C THR A 259 -9.64 -15.68 -12.89
N GLY A 260 -9.77 -15.71 -11.56
CA GLY A 260 -8.72 -15.27 -10.63
C GLY A 260 -8.61 -16.05 -9.33
N VAL A 261 -8.56 -15.35 -8.19
CA VAL A 261 -8.34 -15.92 -6.84
C VAL A 261 -9.46 -16.85 -6.42
N TYR A 262 -10.71 -16.51 -6.72
CA TYR A 262 -11.86 -17.37 -6.42
C TYR A 262 -11.88 -18.62 -7.30
N ASP A 263 -11.90 -19.77 -6.63
CA ASP A 263 -12.01 -21.09 -7.24
C ASP A 263 -13.29 -21.77 -6.74
N PRO A 264 -14.32 -21.92 -7.58
CA PRO A 264 -15.59 -22.50 -7.16
C PRO A 264 -15.46 -23.98 -6.76
N ALA A 265 -14.40 -24.68 -7.15
CA ALA A 265 -14.14 -26.04 -6.70
C ALA A 265 -13.79 -26.10 -5.20
N ARG A 266 -13.42 -24.97 -4.58
CA ARG A 266 -13.08 -24.87 -3.16
C ARG A 266 -14.27 -24.49 -2.26
N GLY A 267 -15.46 -24.32 -2.84
CA GLY A 267 -16.67 -23.96 -2.11
C GLY A 267 -17.21 -22.57 -2.45
N PRO A 268 -18.28 -22.13 -1.77
CA PRO A 268 -18.91 -20.83 -2.02
C PRO A 268 -17.96 -19.67 -1.63
N PRO A 269 -18.16 -18.47 -2.19
CA PRO A 269 -17.37 -17.31 -1.81
C PRO A 269 -17.65 -16.92 -0.36
N THR A 270 -16.63 -16.44 0.35
CA THR A 270 -16.75 -16.03 1.76
C THR A 270 -17.60 -14.77 1.96
N HIS A 271 -17.76 -13.97 0.89
CA HIS A 271 -18.67 -12.83 0.83
C HIS A 271 -19.61 -13.03 -0.36
N GLN A 272 -20.92 -12.87 -0.13
CA GLN A 272 -21.92 -13.05 -1.19
C GLN A 272 -21.87 -11.89 -2.18
N PRO A 273 -21.60 -12.14 -3.48
CA PRO A 273 -21.65 -11.11 -4.50
C PRO A 273 -23.09 -10.87 -4.97
N THR A 274 -23.32 -9.74 -5.64
CA THR A 274 -24.60 -9.47 -6.33
C THR A 274 -24.79 -10.40 -7.54
N TYR A 275 -23.71 -10.73 -8.23
CA TYR A 275 -23.69 -11.67 -9.36
C TYR A 275 -22.37 -12.44 -9.41
N ILE A 276 -22.40 -13.66 -9.95
CA ILE A 276 -21.19 -14.43 -10.27
C ILE A 276 -21.16 -14.60 -11.77
N ALA A 277 -20.08 -14.13 -12.39
CA ALA A 277 -19.83 -14.23 -13.82
C ALA A 277 -18.65 -15.17 -14.09
N ASP A 278 -18.62 -15.80 -15.24
CA ASP A 278 -17.48 -16.61 -15.67
C ASP A 278 -16.27 -15.71 -15.95
N ASP A 279 -16.47 -14.56 -16.60
CA ASP A 279 -15.43 -13.58 -16.89
C ASP A 279 -15.92 -12.11 -16.85
N VAL A 280 -15.03 -11.19 -17.25
CA VAL A 280 -15.32 -9.74 -17.24
C VAL A 280 -16.29 -9.33 -18.35
N GLU A 281 -16.35 -10.05 -19.47
CA GLU A 281 -17.27 -9.73 -20.56
C GLU A 281 -18.71 -9.99 -20.10
N GLU A 282 -18.95 -11.16 -19.50
CA GLU A 282 -20.25 -11.50 -18.94
C GLU A 282 -20.64 -10.54 -17.81
N ALA A 283 -19.70 -10.20 -16.92
CA ALA A 283 -19.94 -9.25 -15.83
C ALA A 283 -20.45 -7.89 -16.34
N VAL A 284 -19.79 -7.34 -17.38
CA VAL A 284 -20.18 -6.06 -17.97
C VAL A 284 -21.52 -6.17 -18.69
N ARG A 285 -21.75 -7.23 -19.46
CA ARG A 285 -23.02 -7.46 -20.16
C ARG A 285 -24.20 -7.53 -19.19
N TRP A 286 -24.06 -8.30 -18.12
CA TRP A 286 -25.08 -8.43 -17.08
C TRP A 286 -25.39 -7.08 -16.40
N ALA A 287 -24.36 -6.28 -16.10
CA ALA A 287 -24.55 -4.97 -15.48
C ALA A 287 -25.32 -4.01 -16.40
N ILE A 288 -25.02 -4.02 -17.71
CA ILE A 288 -25.73 -3.22 -18.71
C ILE A 288 -27.20 -3.65 -18.81
N GLU A 289 -27.46 -4.95 -18.95
CA GLU A 289 -28.82 -5.50 -19.04
C GLU A 289 -29.65 -5.17 -17.81
N ARG A 290 -29.05 -5.26 -16.62
CA ARG A 290 -29.68 -4.90 -15.34
C ARG A 290 -30.08 -3.43 -15.28
N GLU A 291 -29.21 -2.51 -15.70
CA GLU A 291 -29.52 -1.08 -15.70
C GLU A 291 -30.53 -0.70 -16.79
N MET A 292 -30.48 -1.36 -17.96
CA MET A 292 -31.49 -1.16 -19.02
C MET A 292 -32.87 -1.65 -18.56
N GLY A 293 -32.94 -2.83 -17.93
CA GLY A 293 -34.19 -3.39 -17.41
C GLY A 293 -34.86 -2.50 -16.36
N ARG A 294 -34.08 -1.84 -15.51
CA ARG A 294 -34.59 -0.88 -14.52
C ARG A 294 -35.25 0.35 -15.16
N LYS A 295 -34.66 0.88 -16.23
CA LYS A 295 -35.21 2.05 -16.95
C LYS A 295 -36.55 1.79 -17.64
N PHE A 296 -36.90 0.54 -17.91
CA PHE A 296 -38.21 0.18 -18.48
C PHE A 296 -39.29 -0.07 -17.42
N GLN A 297 -38.93 -0.06 -16.13
CA GLN A 297 -39.85 -0.24 -15.00
C GLN A 297 -40.16 1.08 -14.25
N GLU A 298 -39.43 2.16 -14.55
CA GLU A 298 -39.66 3.54 -14.09
C GLU A 298 -40.45 4.34 -15.13
#